data_AF-A0AAW0FL53-F1
#
_entry.id   AF-A0AAW0FL53-F1
#
_cell.length_a   1.000
_cell.length_b   1.000
_cell.length_c   1.000
_cell.angle_alpha   90.00
_cell.angle_beta   90.00
_cell.angle_gamma   90.00
#
_symmetry.space_group_name_H-M   'P 1'
#
loop_
_entity.id
_entity.type
_entity.pdbx_description
1 polymer ?
#
loop_
_entity_poly.entity_id
_entity_poly.type
_entity_poly.pdbx_seq_one_letter_code
_entity_poly.pdbx_strand_id
1 'polypeptide(L)'
;MDSSIPQEPPKSLAHVKHVVLILSGKGGVGKSSVTTQTALTLVNKGFNVGVLDIDLTGPSLPRMFGVEKKQVHQSTSGWVPVSVYKRPSVKEYPVTDQDDEDDQKPKVERGNLSLMSLGFLLGDRGNSVVWRGPKKTAMIRQFLKDVVWGSAEEPLDYLLIDTPPGTSDEHIAIAEELRWSQPLDGAMIVTTPQQVATADSQFAAMIGFE
;
A
#
# COMPACT_ATOMS: atom_id res chain seq x y z
N MET A 1 31.04 -1.51 12.59
CA MET A 1 29.71 -2.08 12.88
C MET A 1 29.58 -3.30 11.99
N ASP A 2 29.42 -4.46 12.62
CA ASP A 2 29.49 -5.77 11.98
C ASP A 2 28.25 -6.00 11.10
N SER A 3 28.48 -6.21 9.80
CA SER A 3 27.45 -6.37 8.76
C SER A 3 26.98 -7.83 8.60
N SER A 4 27.31 -8.71 9.55
CA SER A 4 27.10 -10.15 9.45
C SER A 4 25.87 -10.70 10.19
N ILE A 5 25.06 -9.87 10.86
CA ILE A 5 23.82 -10.30 11.50
C ILE A 5 22.66 -10.10 10.51
N PRO A 6 21.95 -11.15 10.07
CA PRO A 6 20.70 -10.99 9.33
C PRO A 6 19.73 -10.19 10.18
N GLN A 7 19.37 -8.98 9.75
CA GLN A 7 18.29 -8.23 10.38
C GLN A 7 16.98 -8.96 10.04
N GLU A 8 16.22 -9.35 11.07
CA GLU A 8 14.88 -9.93 10.86
C GLU A 8 13.99 -8.95 10.08
N PRO A 9 13.04 -9.44 9.26
CA PRO A 9 12.10 -8.57 8.56
C PRO A 9 11.37 -7.69 9.58
N PRO A 10 11.01 -6.44 9.22
CA PRO A 10 10.26 -5.57 10.10
C PRO A 10 9.02 -6.27 10.66
N LYS A 11 8.76 -6.14 11.96
CA LYS A 11 7.64 -6.82 12.64
C LYS A 11 6.28 -6.57 11.98
N SER A 12 6.08 -5.36 11.45
CA SER A 12 4.91 -4.98 10.64
C SER A 12 4.65 -5.89 9.43
N LEU A 13 5.69 -6.48 8.85
CA LEU A 13 5.64 -7.30 7.64
C LEU A 13 5.59 -8.80 7.95
N ALA A 14 5.71 -9.21 9.22
CA ALA A 14 5.76 -10.61 9.62
C ALA A 14 4.49 -11.41 9.24
N HIS A 15 3.36 -10.74 9.06
CA HIS A 15 2.08 -11.34 8.67
C HIS A 15 1.61 -10.89 7.28
N VAL A 16 2.53 -10.42 6.44
CA VAL A 16 2.26 -10.03 5.05
C VAL A 16 2.82 -11.14 4.15
N LYS A 17 1.94 -11.76 3.36
CA LYS A 17 2.35 -12.85 2.46
C LYS A 17 3.09 -12.35 1.24
N HIS A 18 2.59 -11.28 0.62
CA HIS A 18 3.19 -10.69 -0.56
C HIS A 18 3.36 -9.18 -0.48
N VAL A 19 4.53 -8.67 -0.86
CA VAL A 19 4.80 -7.23 -1.00
C VAL A 19 5.07 -6.90 -2.47
N VAL A 20 4.31 -5.94 -3.01
CA VAL A 20 4.47 -5.47 -4.40
C VAL A 20 4.72 -3.98 -4.43
N LEU A 21 5.84 -3.57 -5.01
CA LEU A 21 6.18 -2.16 -5.23
C LEU A 21 5.49 -1.63 -6.48
N ILE A 22 4.80 -0.50 -6.40
CA ILE A 22 4.24 0.19 -7.57
C ILE A 22 5.13 1.39 -7.90
N LEU A 23 5.73 1.37 -9.09
CA LEU A 23 6.79 2.29 -9.52
C LEU A 23 6.36 3.12 -10.72
N SER A 24 6.91 4.33 -10.88
CA SER A 24 6.70 5.17 -12.07
C SER A 24 7.88 6.12 -12.30
N GLY A 25 8.25 6.37 -13.56
CA GLY A 25 9.47 7.13 -13.88
C GLY A 25 9.24 8.64 -13.80
N LYS A 26 7.99 9.07 -13.91
CA LYS A 26 7.55 10.46 -13.82
C LYS A 26 6.17 10.56 -13.17
N GLY A 27 5.88 11.73 -12.61
CA GLY A 27 4.54 12.06 -12.12
C GLY A 27 3.51 12.11 -13.26
N GLY A 28 2.25 11.82 -12.94
CA GLY A 28 1.13 11.97 -13.88
C GLY A 28 0.85 10.78 -14.79
N VAL A 29 1.56 9.66 -14.65
CA VAL A 29 1.32 8.43 -15.44
C VAL A 29 0.11 7.61 -15.00
N GLY A 30 -0.55 8.00 -13.90
CA GLY A 30 -1.67 7.26 -13.33
C GLY A 30 -1.28 6.15 -12.35
N LYS A 31 -0.05 6.16 -11.81
CA LYS A 31 0.46 5.19 -10.83
C LYS A 31 -0.54 4.91 -9.68
N SER A 32 -0.95 5.94 -8.93
CA SER A 32 -1.89 5.77 -7.82
C SER A 32 -3.26 5.24 -8.26
N SER A 33 -3.72 5.60 -9.47
CA SER A 33 -4.95 5.02 -10.03
C SER A 33 -4.79 3.52 -10.33
N VAL A 34 -3.64 3.11 -10.87
CA VAL A 34 -3.32 1.68 -11.06
C VAL A 34 -3.22 0.97 -9.72
N THR A 35 -2.62 1.58 -8.69
CA THR A 35 -2.58 1.05 -7.32
C THR A 35 -3.99 0.82 -6.79
N THR A 36 -4.88 1.81 -6.87
CA THR A 36 -6.28 1.70 -6.42
C THR A 36 -7.02 0.58 -7.13
N GLN A 37 -6.94 0.52 -8.46
CA GLN A 37 -7.68 -0.49 -9.23
C GLN A 37 -7.13 -1.90 -9.00
N THR A 38 -5.82 -2.04 -8.82
CA THR A 38 -5.18 -3.31 -8.46
C THR A 38 -5.67 -3.78 -7.09
N ALA A 39 -5.67 -2.89 -6.09
CA ALA A 39 -6.15 -3.18 -4.75
C ALA A 39 -7.62 -3.64 -4.75
N LEU A 40 -8.49 -2.87 -5.40
CA LEU A 40 -9.93 -3.20 -5.50
C LEU A 40 -10.16 -4.51 -6.24
N THR A 41 -9.36 -4.81 -7.27
CA THR A 41 -9.45 -6.08 -8.01
C THR A 41 -9.07 -7.27 -7.13
N LEU A 42 -7.98 -7.17 -6.37
CA LEU A 42 -7.54 -8.22 -5.44
C LEU A 42 -8.58 -8.43 -4.32
N VAL A 43 -9.11 -7.35 -3.76
CA VAL A 43 -10.21 -7.40 -2.77
C VAL A 43 -11.44 -8.10 -3.34
N ASN A 44 -11.83 -7.78 -4.57
CA ASN A 44 -12.96 -8.43 -5.25
C ASN A 44 -12.72 -9.91 -5.54
N LYS A 45 -11.46 -10.36 -5.58
CA LYS A 45 -11.10 -11.78 -5.66
C LYS A 45 -11.05 -12.47 -4.29
N GLY A 46 -11.34 -11.75 -3.21
CA GLY A 46 -11.43 -12.28 -1.85
C GLY A 46 -10.17 -12.09 -1.00
N PHE A 47 -9.12 -11.45 -1.53
CA PHE A 47 -7.86 -11.25 -0.81
C PHE A 47 -7.91 -10.10 0.18
N ASN A 48 -7.21 -10.25 1.30
CA ASN A 48 -6.93 -9.18 2.25
C ASN A 48 -5.80 -8.31 1.72
N VAL A 49 -6.10 -7.04 1.46
CA VAL A 49 -5.18 -6.11 0.80
C VAL A 49 -4.89 -4.90 1.68
N GLY A 50 -3.62 -4.57 1.78
CA GLY A 50 -3.10 -3.36 2.39
C GLY A 50 -2.52 -2.47 1.30
N VAL A 51 -2.74 -1.17 1.43
CA VAL A 51 -2.12 -0.17 0.56
C VAL A 51 -1.30 0.78 1.41
N LEU A 52 -0.02 0.92 1.11
CA LEU A 52 0.89 1.88 1.74
C LEU A 52 1.19 3.00 0.75
N ASP A 53 0.67 4.18 1.03
CA ASP A 53 0.88 5.40 0.27
C ASP A 53 2.00 6.25 0.89
N ILE A 54 3.13 6.30 0.20
CA ILE A 54 4.31 7.08 0.58
C ILE A 54 4.58 8.22 -0.40
N ASP A 55 3.66 8.43 -1.36
CA ASP A 55 3.73 9.48 -2.36
C ASP A 55 2.92 10.71 -1.96
N LEU A 56 3.62 11.71 -1.44
CA LEU A 56 3.02 13.01 -1.11
C LEU A 56 2.78 13.93 -2.30
N THR A 57 3.23 13.55 -3.50
CA THR A 57 3.32 14.45 -4.67
C THR A 57 2.22 14.25 -5.71
N GLY A 58 1.16 13.49 -5.38
CA GLY A 58 0.05 13.17 -6.27
C GLY A 58 -1.35 13.33 -5.67
N PRO A 59 -2.40 12.97 -6.42
CA PRO A 59 -3.75 12.82 -5.87
C PRO A 59 -3.75 11.76 -4.76
N SER A 60 -3.92 12.22 -3.52
CA SER A 60 -3.94 11.40 -2.29
C SER A 60 -4.80 10.13 -2.44
N LEU A 61 -4.19 8.95 -2.25
CA LEU A 61 -4.91 7.67 -2.20
C LEU A 61 -6.06 7.68 -1.18
N PRO A 62 -5.93 8.31 0.01
CA PRO A 62 -7.07 8.53 0.90
C PRO A 62 -8.31 9.13 0.21
N ARG A 63 -8.13 10.06 -0.73
CA ARG A 63 -9.24 10.64 -1.51
C ARG A 63 -9.78 9.65 -2.54
N MET A 64 -8.92 8.88 -3.21
CA MET A 64 -9.37 7.88 -4.19
C MET A 64 -10.22 6.79 -3.54
N PHE A 65 -9.91 6.45 -2.28
CA PHE A 65 -10.67 5.49 -1.48
C PHE A 65 -11.82 6.11 -0.66
N GLY A 66 -12.05 7.44 -0.75
CA GLY A 66 -13.13 8.13 -0.02
C GLY A 66 -12.96 8.14 1.50
N VAL A 67 -11.72 8.07 1.99
CA VAL A 67 -11.36 8.02 3.42
C VAL A 67 -10.50 9.21 3.86
N GLU A 68 -10.45 10.29 3.08
CA GLU A 68 -9.57 11.45 3.31
C GLU A 68 -9.85 12.20 4.63
N LYS A 69 -11.03 11.98 5.25
CA LYS A 69 -11.40 12.55 6.55
C LYS A 69 -11.10 11.62 7.72
N LYS A 70 -10.70 10.37 7.46
CA LYS A 70 -10.34 9.41 8.52
C LYS A 70 -8.95 9.74 9.04
N GLN A 71 -8.71 9.38 10.29
CA GLN A 71 -7.42 9.55 10.94
C GLN A 71 -6.82 8.20 11.29
N VAL A 72 -5.49 8.17 11.33
CA VAL A 72 -4.76 6.99 11.78
C VAL A 72 -4.76 6.97 13.31
N HIS A 73 -4.93 5.80 13.90
CA HIS A 73 -4.88 5.60 15.34
C HIS A 73 -3.62 4.83 15.73
N GLN A 74 -3.04 5.20 16.87
CA GLN A 74 -1.93 4.46 17.46
C GLN A 74 -2.48 3.50 18.52
N SER A 75 -2.11 2.24 18.41
CA SER A 75 -2.37 1.19 19.39
C SER A 75 -1.10 0.84 20.15
N THR A 76 -1.21 -0.04 21.15
CA THR A 76 -0.05 -0.60 21.87
C THR A 76 0.88 -1.42 20.97
N SER A 77 0.36 -1.95 19.86
CA SER A 77 1.09 -2.79 18.91
C SER A 77 1.65 -2.00 17.71
N GLY A 78 1.33 -0.72 17.58
CA GLY A 78 1.74 0.11 16.45
C GLY A 78 0.60 0.94 15.83
N TRP A 79 0.87 1.50 14.67
CA TRP A 79 -0.08 2.31 13.90
C TRP A 79 -1.11 1.40 13.22
N VAL A 80 -2.39 1.69 13.46
CA VAL A 80 -3.50 0.93 12.89
C VAL A 80 -3.88 1.56 11.54
N PRO A 81 -3.76 0.84 10.41
CA PRO A 81 -4.13 1.38 9.11
C PRO A 81 -5.62 1.66 9.04
N VAL A 82 -5.99 2.67 8.25
CA VAL A 82 -7.37 3.08 8.05
C VAL A 82 -8.10 2.00 7.25
N SER A 83 -9.16 1.44 7.82
CA SER A 83 -10.02 0.52 7.08
C SER A 83 -10.83 1.26 6.03
N VAL A 84 -10.66 0.86 4.77
CA VAL A 84 -11.47 1.30 3.63
C VAL A 84 -12.69 0.40 3.48
N TYR A 85 -12.48 -0.92 3.53
CA TYR A 85 -13.52 -1.93 3.50
C TYR A 85 -13.19 -3.03 4.52
N LYS A 86 -14.21 -3.53 5.22
CA LYS A 86 -14.12 -4.71 6.06
C LYS A 86 -15.15 -5.73 5.61
N ARG A 87 -14.72 -6.98 5.49
CA ARG A 87 -15.64 -8.11 5.36
C ARG A 87 -16.53 -8.14 6.60
N PRO A 88 -17.85 -8.25 6.45
CA PRO A 88 -18.73 -8.46 7.59
C PRO A 88 -18.36 -9.77 8.28
N SER A 89 -18.03 -9.72 9.57
CA SER A 89 -17.98 -10.91 10.43
C SER A 89 -19.40 -11.45 10.53
N VAL A 90 -19.66 -12.62 9.96
CA VAL A 90 -21.01 -13.19 9.78
C VAL A 90 -21.84 -13.12 11.08
N LYS A 91 -22.83 -12.20 11.13
CA LYS A 91 -24.17 -12.30 11.77
C LYS A 91 -25.12 -11.12 11.42
N GLU A 92 -24.90 -10.40 10.32
CA GLU A 92 -25.84 -9.38 9.82
C GLU A 92 -26.09 -9.59 8.32
N TYR A 93 -26.89 -10.60 8.00
CA TYR A 93 -27.72 -10.54 6.80
C TYR A 93 -29.16 -10.50 7.32
N PRO A 94 -29.91 -9.39 7.17
CA PRO A 94 -31.34 -9.45 7.32
C PRO A 94 -31.86 -10.44 6.27
N VAL A 95 -32.61 -11.46 6.74
CA VAL A 95 -33.47 -12.24 5.87
C VAL A 95 -34.41 -11.23 5.22
N THR A 96 -34.22 -11.00 3.92
CA THR A 96 -35.18 -10.21 3.14
C THR A 96 -36.20 -11.22 2.67
N ASP A 97 -37.37 -11.19 3.30
CA ASP A 97 -38.55 -11.82 2.74
C ASP A 97 -38.95 -11.02 1.48
N GLN A 98 -39.31 -11.77 0.42
CA GLN A 98 -39.97 -11.36 -0.83
C GLN A 98 -39.09 -11.23 -2.10
N ASP A 99 -39.18 -12.30 -2.91
CA ASP A 99 -39.58 -12.31 -4.33
C ASP A 99 -38.84 -11.43 -5.36
N ASP A 100 -37.54 -11.68 -5.58
CA ASP A 100 -36.87 -11.34 -6.84
C ASP A 100 -36.20 -12.59 -7.44
N GLU A 101 -36.83 -13.16 -8.48
CA GLU A 101 -36.45 -14.43 -9.14
C GLU A 101 -35.24 -14.35 -10.10
N ASP A 102 -34.49 -13.24 -10.17
CA ASP A 102 -33.39 -13.06 -11.16
C ASP A 102 -32.06 -12.56 -10.58
N ASP A 103 -31.59 -13.14 -9.47
CA ASP A 103 -30.21 -12.87 -9.01
C ASP A 103 -29.54 -14.09 -8.34
N GLN A 104 -29.46 -15.21 -9.07
CA GLN A 104 -28.48 -16.26 -8.78
C GLN A 104 -27.07 -15.83 -9.22
N LYS A 105 -26.59 -14.69 -8.72
CA LYS A 105 -25.14 -14.41 -8.75
C LYS A 105 -24.53 -14.91 -7.45
N PRO A 106 -23.51 -15.80 -7.50
CA PRO A 106 -22.76 -16.13 -6.29
C PRO A 106 -22.21 -14.83 -5.70
N LYS A 107 -22.62 -14.50 -4.47
CA LYS A 107 -22.08 -13.36 -3.72
C LYS A 107 -20.59 -13.63 -3.48
N VAL A 108 -19.74 -13.04 -4.33
CA VAL A 108 -18.29 -13.17 -4.19
C VAL A 108 -17.89 -12.58 -2.84
N GLU A 109 -17.35 -13.40 -1.95
CA GLU A 109 -16.82 -12.94 -0.67
C GLU A 109 -15.63 -12.01 -0.92
N ARG A 110 -15.83 -10.70 -0.76
CA ARG A 110 -14.75 -9.71 -0.87
C ARG A 110 -13.82 -9.81 0.33
N GLY A 111 -12.52 -9.61 0.13
CA GLY A 111 -11.53 -9.52 1.21
C GLY A 111 -11.53 -8.15 1.88
N ASN A 112 -10.66 -7.94 2.87
CA ASN A 112 -10.53 -6.65 3.56
C ASN A 112 -9.64 -5.68 2.77
N LEU A 113 -9.87 -4.37 2.96
CA LEU A 113 -8.99 -3.31 2.42
C LEU A 113 -8.60 -2.32 3.51
N SER A 114 -7.29 -2.18 3.74
CA SER A 114 -6.71 -1.21 4.66
C SER A 114 -5.72 -0.28 3.95
N LEU A 115 -5.61 0.95 4.44
CA LEU A 115 -4.79 2.02 3.84
C LEU A 115 -3.97 2.70 4.93
N MET A 116 -2.67 2.85 4.68
CA MET A 116 -1.80 3.77 5.42
C MET A 116 -1.27 4.81 4.44
N SER A 117 -1.29 6.09 4.81
CA SER A 117 -0.83 7.17 3.95
C SER A 117 -0.17 8.28 4.77
N LEU A 118 0.91 8.86 4.25
CA LEU A 118 1.45 10.12 4.77
C LEU A 118 0.38 11.23 4.73
N GLY A 119 -0.58 11.16 3.81
CA GLY A 119 -1.71 12.08 3.70
C GLY A 119 -2.63 12.11 4.92
N PHE A 120 -2.61 11.09 5.79
CA PHE A 120 -3.35 11.14 7.06
C PHE A 120 -2.63 11.93 8.17
N LEU A 121 -1.30 12.06 8.05
CA LEU A 121 -0.47 12.77 9.02
C LEU A 121 -0.30 14.25 8.66
N LEU A 122 -0.50 14.59 7.40
CA LEU A 122 -0.67 15.95 6.94
C LEU A 122 -2.11 16.35 7.24
N GLY A 123 -2.30 17.33 8.13
CA GLY A 123 -3.63 17.88 8.42
C GLY A 123 -4.23 18.63 7.23
N ASP A 124 -4.75 19.83 7.48
CA ASP A 124 -5.44 20.59 6.43
C ASP A 124 -4.51 20.95 5.27
N ARG A 125 -4.91 20.62 4.02
CA ARG A 125 -4.07 20.79 2.81
C ARG A 125 -3.69 22.24 2.52
N GLY A 126 -4.36 23.20 3.15
CA GLY A 126 -4.03 24.63 3.07
C GLY A 126 -2.70 24.98 3.73
N ASN A 127 -2.22 24.16 4.67
CA ASN A 127 -0.93 24.30 5.32
C ASN A 127 0.02 23.24 4.76
N SER A 128 0.47 23.44 3.52
CA SER A 128 1.42 22.53 2.88
C SER A 128 2.73 22.52 3.66
N VAL A 129 2.88 21.58 4.59
CA VAL A 129 4.13 21.35 5.30
C VAL A 129 5.11 20.77 4.28
N VAL A 130 6.20 21.50 4.00
CA VAL A 130 7.30 20.96 3.19
C VAL A 130 8.10 20.00 4.07
N TRP A 131 7.89 18.69 3.89
CA TRP A 131 8.68 17.68 4.57
C TRP A 131 10.04 17.56 3.88
N ARG A 132 11.13 17.87 4.61
CA ARG A 132 12.49 17.69 4.11
C ARG A 132 12.79 16.19 3.96
N GLY A 133 13.61 15.83 2.96
CA GLY A 133 13.97 14.45 2.61
C GLY A 133 14.23 13.52 3.81
N PRO A 134 15.12 13.87 4.76
CA PRO A 134 15.41 13.01 5.92
C PRO A 134 14.19 12.69 6.79
N LYS A 135 13.27 13.65 6.96
CA LYS A 135 12.05 13.47 7.75
C LYS A 135 11.07 12.54 7.03
N LYS A 136 10.95 12.67 5.70
CA LYS A 136 10.13 11.77 4.88
C LYS A 136 10.70 10.35 4.90
N THR A 137 12.01 10.19 4.73
CA THR A 137 12.71 8.90 4.84
C THR A 137 12.47 8.25 6.20
N ALA A 138 12.60 9.00 7.30
CA ALA A 138 12.32 8.48 8.64
C ALA A 138 10.88 7.98 8.80
N MET A 139 9.90 8.70 8.24
CA MET A 139 8.50 8.25 8.25
C MET A 139 8.26 6.98 7.43
N ILE A 140 8.87 6.87 6.25
CA ILE A 140 8.78 5.65 5.42
C ILE A 140 9.30 4.45 6.23
N ARG A 141 10.47 4.61 6.86
CA ARG A 141 11.04 3.58 7.76
C ARG A 141 10.09 3.24 8.91
N GLN A 142 9.46 4.25 9.50
CA GLN A 142 8.51 4.05 10.59
C GLN A 142 7.27 3.28 10.12
N PHE A 143 6.70 3.60 8.96
CA PHE A 143 5.57 2.87 8.40
C PHE A 143 5.91 1.41 8.10
N LEU A 144 7.10 1.17 7.55
CA LEU A 144 7.59 -0.16 7.30
C LEU A 144 7.94 -0.93 8.58
N LYS A 145 7.98 -0.32 9.77
CA LYS A 145 8.30 -1.01 11.04
C LYS A 145 7.13 -1.13 12.00
N ASP A 146 6.28 -0.12 12.05
CA ASP A 146 5.32 0.06 13.13
C ASP A 146 3.85 -0.03 12.68
N VAL A 147 3.56 -0.20 11.38
CA VAL A 147 2.17 -0.37 10.92
C VAL A 147 1.71 -1.81 11.12
N VAL A 148 0.53 -1.98 11.71
CA VAL A 148 -0.06 -3.30 11.97
C VAL A 148 -0.92 -3.72 10.78
N TRP A 149 -0.32 -4.47 9.85
CA TRP A 149 -0.98 -4.87 8.59
C TRP A 149 -1.91 -6.09 8.71
N GLY A 150 -1.56 -7.05 9.58
CA GLY A 150 -2.30 -8.29 9.79
C GLY A 150 -1.85 -8.99 11.07
N SER A 151 -2.45 -10.14 11.35
CA SER A 151 -2.09 -11.00 12.49
C SER A 151 -1.86 -12.44 12.05
N ALA A 152 -1.49 -13.31 12.99
CA ALA A 152 -1.39 -14.75 12.72
C ALA A 152 -2.74 -15.37 12.33
N GLU A 153 -3.84 -14.86 12.89
CA GLU A 153 -5.21 -15.32 12.66
C GLU A 153 -5.82 -14.72 11.39
N GLU A 154 -5.47 -13.48 11.06
CA GLU A 154 -5.95 -12.77 9.88
C GLU A 154 -4.75 -12.13 9.15
N PRO A 155 -3.97 -12.93 8.39
CA PRO A 155 -2.82 -12.41 7.66
C PRO A 155 -3.23 -11.53 6.49
N LEU A 156 -2.34 -10.63 6.10
CA LEU A 156 -2.49 -9.81 4.89
C LEU A 156 -1.97 -10.59 3.68
N ASP A 157 -2.78 -10.72 2.63
CA ASP A 157 -2.37 -11.44 1.43
C ASP A 157 -1.45 -10.58 0.55
N TYR A 158 -1.80 -9.31 0.34
CA TYR A 158 -1.03 -8.39 -0.50
C TYR A 158 -0.85 -7.03 0.16
N LEU A 159 0.40 -6.56 0.21
CA LEU A 159 0.75 -5.17 0.51
C LEU A 159 1.22 -4.48 -0.76
N LEU A 160 0.43 -3.54 -1.26
CA LEU A 160 0.80 -2.68 -2.38
C LEU A 160 1.43 -1.40 -1.86
N ILE A 161 2.66 -1.09 -2.29
CA ILE A 161 3.36 0.13 -1.87
C ILE A 161 3.38 1.13 -3.04
N ASP A 162 2.63 2.22 -2.91
CA ASP A 162 2.59 3.32 -3.88
C ASP A 162 3.77 4.26 -3.65
N THR A 163 4.83 4.07 -4.43
CA THR A 163 6.08 4.84 -4.28
C THR A 163 5.98 6.23 -4.92
N PRO A 164 6.80 7.23 -4.54
CA PRO A 164 6.87 8.50 -5.27
C PRO A 164 7.27 8.32 -6.76
N PRO A 165 7.06 9.31 -7.64
CA PRO A 165 7.56 9.23 -9.01
C PRO A 165 9.07 9.47 -9.10
N GLY A 166 9.72 8.78 -10.03
CA GLY A 166 11.13 8.93 -10.35
C GLY A 166 12.01 7.81 -9.79
N THR A 167 13.29 8.14 -9.58
CA THR A 167 14.31 7.26 -8.97
C THR A 167 15.02 7.98 -7.81
N SER A 168 14.28 8.85 -7.10
CA SER A 168 14.77 9.68 -5.99
C SER A 168 15.33 8.85 -4.82
N ASP A 169 15.96 9.52 -3.85
CA ASP A 169 16.43 8.94 -2.58
C ASP A 169 15.36 8.13 -1.83
N GLU A 170 14.08 8.41 -2.09
CA GLU A 170 12.95 7.69 -1.48
C GLU A 170 12.90 6.23 -1.94
N HIS A 171 13.21 5.98 -3.21
CA HIS A 171 13.29 4.62 -3.75
C HIS A 171 14.44 3.84 -3.14
N ILE A 172 15.60 4.49 -2.96
CA ILE A 172 16.76 3.90 -2.28
C ILE A 172 16.39 3.56 -0.84
N ALA A 173 15.72 4.46 -0.12
CA ALA A 173 15.29 4.20 1.25
C ALA A 173 14.32 3.02 1.37
N ILE A 174 13.32 2.93 0.48
CA ILE A 174 12.39 1.79 0.46
C ILE A 174 13.15 0.51 0.12
N ALA A 175 13.99 0.54 -0.90
CA ALA A 175 14.80 -0.61 -1.30
C ALA A 175 15.74 -1.04 -0.16
N GLU A 176 16.38 -0.12 0.56
CA GLU A 176 17.24 -0.44 1.71
C GLU A 176 16.48 -1.12 2.84
N GLU A 177 15.29 -0.64 3.20
CA GLU A 177 14.49 -1.26 4.25
C GLU A 177 13.91 -2.61 3.80
N LEU A 178 13.48 -2.71 2.54
CA LEU A 178 12.90 -3.93 1.99
C LEU A 178 13.95 -4.96 1.55
N ARG A 179 15.22 -4.56 1.35
CA ARG A 179 16.32 -5.47 0.99
C ARG A 179 16.50 -6.59 2.01
N TRP A 180 16.16 -6.31 3.26
CA TRP A 180 16.25 -7.26 4.37
C TRP A 180 14.91 -7.96 4.65
N SER A 181 13.83 -7.54 3.99
CA SER A 181 12.53 -8.20 4.10
C SER A 181 12.36 -9.24 2.99
N GLN A 182 12.36 -10.51 3.35
CA GLN A 182 11.55 -11.51 2.64
C GLN A 182 10.13 -11.35 3.20
N PRO A 183 9.11 -10.95 2.43
CA PRO A 183 8.88 -11.27 1.01
C PRO A 183 8.65 -10.01 0.13
N LEU A 184 9.69 -9.50 -0.55
CA LEU A 184 9.47 -8.66 -1.73
C LEU A 184 9.28 -9.57 -2.95
N ASP A 185 8.04 -9.76 -3.40
CA ASP A 185 7.72 -10.70 -4.48
C ASP A 185 7.88 -10.09 -5.87
N GLY A 186 7.80 -8.76 -5.97
CA GLY A 186 8.02 -8.09 -7.24
C GLY A 186 7.66 -6.61 -7.25
N ALA A 187 7.69 -6.06 -8.46
CA ALA A 187 7.34 -4.67 -8.72
C ALA A 187 6.48 -4.54 -9.97
N MET A 188 5.57 -3.58 -9.96
CA MET A 188 4.75 -3.16 -11.09
C MET A 188 5.22 -1.79 -11.57
N ILE A 189 5.70 -1.72 -12.81
CA ILE A 189 6.11 -0.46 -13.43
C ILE A 189 4.91 0.13 -14.17
N VAL A 190 4.49 1.32 -13.76
CA VAL A 190 3.42 2.07 -14.41
C VAL A 190 4.04 3.14 -15.32
N THR A 191 3.66 3.10 -16.59
CA THR A 191 4.13 4.02 -17.61
C THR A 191 3.02 4.31 -18.63
N THR A 192 3.27 5.28 -19.50
CA THR A 192 2.42 5.60 -20.64
C THR A 192 3.17 5.25 -21.93
N PRO A 193 2.48 4.95 -23.05
CA PRO A 193 3.15 4.52 -24.30
C PRO A 193 4.30 5.44 -24.73
N GLN A 194 4.13 6.77 -24.57
CA GLN A 194 5.15 7.77 -24.91
C GLN A 194 6.39 7.70 -24.01
N GLN A 195 6.27 7.15 -22.80
CA GLN A 195 7.32 7.11 -21.77
C GLN A 195 7.97 5.73 -21.63
N VAL A 196 7.43 4.68 -22.27
CA VAL A 196 8.02 3.32 -22.27
C VAL A 196 9.48 3.36 -22.69
N ALA A 197 9.82 4.12 -23.73
CA ALA A 197 11.18 4.23 -24.25
C ALA A 197 12.18 4.87 -23.27
N THR A 198 11.72 5.65 -22.29
CA THR A 198 12.58 6.29 -21.27
C THR A 198 12.61 5.50 -19.96
N ALA A 199 11.57 4.72 -19.69
CA ALA A 199 11.40 3.93 -18.48
C ALA A 199 12.38 2.74 -18.40
N ASP A 200 12.67 2.08 -19.53
CA ASP A 200 13.49 0.87 -19.59
C ASP A 200 14.88 1.05 -18.94
N SER A 201 15.53 2.19 -19.15
CA SER A 201 16.85 2.47 -18.58
C SER A 201 16.82 2.84 -17.09
N GLN A 202 15.73 3.44 -16.63
CA GLN A 202 15.62 3.99 -15.27
C GLN A 202 15.31 2.92 -14.23
N PHE A 203 14.52 1.91 -14.59
CA PHE A 203 14.06 0.90 -13.64
C PHE A 203 14.95 -0.33 -13.55
N ALA A 204 15.64 -0.70 -14.62
CA ALA A 204 16.55 -1.84 -14.64
C ALA A 204 17.61 -1.77 -13.51
N ALA A 205 18.11 -0.58 -13.20
CA ALA A 205 19.10 -0.37 -12.14
C ALA A 205 18.52 -0.50 -10.71
N MET A 206 17.20 -0.37 -10.53
CA MET A 206 16.58 -0.27 -9.21
C MET A 206 16.10 -1.63 -8.68
N ILE A 207 15.75 -2.56 -9.57
CA ILE A 207 15.08 -3.82 -9.19
C ILE A 207 16.08 -4.97 -8.99
N GLY A 208 17.36 -4.81 -9.40
CA GLY A 208 18.44 -5.72 -8.99
C GLY A 208 18.15 -7.21 -9.18
N PHE A 209 17.40 -7.57 -10.23
CA PHE A 209 17.29 -8.96 -10.67
C PHE A 209 18.55 -9.32 -11.48
N GLU A 210 19.66 -9.53 -10.79
CA GLU A 210 20.78 -10.38 -11.23
C GLU A 210 21.06 -11.45 -10.17
#